data_AF-A0A357ASU8-F1
#
_entry.id   AF-A0A357ASU8-F1
#
_cell.length_a   1.000
_cell.length_b   1.000
_cell.length_c   1.000
_cell.angle_alpha   90.00
_cell.angle_beta   90.00
_cell.angle_gamma   90.00
#
_symmetry.space_group_name_H-M   'P 1'
#
loop_
_entity.id
_entity.type
_entity.pdbx_description
1 polymer ?
#
loop_
_entity_poly.entity_id
_entity_poly.type
_entity_poly.pdbx_seq_one_letter_code
_entity_poly.pdbx_strand_id
1 'polypeptide(L)' 'IGVHQDGLVHISQMKKNGFVKHPLDVVSVGDIVDIKVMSVDVKRKRIQLSMII' A
#
# COMPACT_ATOMS: atom_id res chain seq x y z
N ILE A 1 7.72 3.38 6.24
CA ILE A 1 8.14 1.97 6.45
C ILE A 1 9.61 1.78 6.80
N GLY A 2 10.50 2.78 6.65
CA GLY A 2 11.89 2.69 7.16
C GLY A 2 12.78 1.64 6.46
N VAL A 3 12.21 0.88 5.53
CA VAL A 3 12.92 -0.02 4.63
C VAL A 3 13.26 0.79 3.37
N HIS A 4 14.52 0.78 2.95
CA HIS A 4 15.03 1.47 1.76
C HIS A 4 14.50 0.89 0.44
N GLN A 5 13.28 0.34 0.45
CA GLN A 5 12.69 -0.45 -0.61
C GLN A 5 11.22 -0.07 -0.78
N ASP A 6 10.83 0.22 -2.01
CA ASP A 6 9.46 0.62 -2.32
C ASP A 6 8.49 -0.55 -2.13
N GLY A 7 7.46 -0.31 -1.32
CA GLY A 7 6.33 -1.21 -1.15
C GLY A 7 5.23 -0.85 -2.15
N LEU A 8 4.66 -1.85 -2.82
CA LEU A 8 3.58 -1.64 -3.78
C LEU A 8 2.25 -2.03 -3.12
N VAL A 9 1.31 -1.09 -3.11
CA VAL A 9 -0.08 -1.32 -2.75
C VAL A 9 -0.89 -1.40 -4.04
N HIS A 10 -1.69 -2.45 -4.19
CA HIS A 10 -2.62 -2.54 -5.32
C HIS A 10 -3.81 -1.62 -5.09
N ILE A 11 -4.35 -0.96 -6.12
CA ILE A 11 -5.47 0.00 -5.98
C ILE A 11 -6.71 -0.64 -5.33
N SER A 12 -6.96 -1.92 -5.61
CA SER A 12 -8.05 -2.68 -4.99
C SER A 12 -7.83 -2.97 -3.50
N GLN A 13 -6.62 -2.78 -3.01
CA GLN A 13 -6.20 -2.96 -1.62
C GLN A 13 -6.11 -1.61 -0.88
N MET A 14 -6.60 -0.51 -1.48
CA MET A 14 -6.64 0.82 -0.85
C MET A 14 -7.95 1.06 -0.09
N LYS A 15 -9.05 0.39 -0.46
CA LYS A 15 -10.36 0.59 0.18
C LYS A 15 -11.19 -0.69 0.15
N LYS A 16 -11.81 -1.03 1.30
CA LYS A 16 -12.65 -2.22 1.47
C LYS A 16 -13.99 -2.10 0.75
N ASN A 17 -14.61 -0.92 0.83
CA ASN A 17 -15.92 -0.62 0.24
C ASN A 17 -15.83 0.63 -0.64
N GLY A 18 -16.23 0.49 -1.91
CA GLY A 18 -16.23 1.57 -2.91
C GLY A 18 -15.07 1.47 -3.91
N PHE A 19 -15.25 2.10 -5.06
CA PHE A 19 -14.23 2.14 -6.12
C PHE A 19 -13.32 3.35 -5.94
N VAL A 20 -12.01 3.15 -6.03
CA VAL A 20 -11.02 4.24 -6.03
C VAL A 20 -10.77 4.64 -7.47
N LYS A 21 -11.19 5.84 -7.86
CA LYS A 21 -10.95 6.40 -9.21
C LYS A 21 -9.53 6.91 -9.35
N HIS A 22 -9.07 7.72 -8.40
CA HIS A 22 -7.67 8.12 -8.29
C HIS A 22 -7.12 7.79 -6.91
N PRO A 23 -5.89 7.24 -6.82
CA PRO A 23 -5.26 6.95 -5.53
C PRO A 23 -5.06 8.22 -4.69
N LEU A 24 -4.90 9.38 -5.35
CA LEU A 24 -4.79 10.69 -4.70
C LEU A 24 -6.07 11.13 -3.96
N ASP A 25 -7.23 10.55 -4.30
CA ASP A 25 -8.48 10.82 -3.57
C ASP A 25 -8.51 10.12 -2.19
N VAL A 26 -7.63 9.14 -1.99
CA VAL A 26 -7.60 8.29 -0.79
C VAL A 26 -6.37 8.59 0.05
N VAL A 27 -5.23 8.91 -0.58
CA VAL A 27 -3.97 9.21 0.10
C VAL A 27 -3.23 10.34 -0.57
N SER A 28 -2.61 11.21 0.23
CA SER A 28 -1.71 12.25 -0.24
C SER A 28 -0.26 11.94 0.11
N VAL A 29 0.67 12.54 -0.63
CA VAL A 29 2.10 12.44 -0.31
C VAL A 29 2.35 13.11 1.04
N GLY A 30 2.85 12.33 2.00
CA GLY A 30 3.09 12.79 3.37
C GLY A 30 2.06 12.33 4.38
N ASP A 31 0.95 11.72 3.95
CA ASP A 31 -0.02 11.15 4.87
C ASP A 31 0.55 9.94 5.61
N ILE A 32 0.28 9.88 6.91
CA ILE A 32 0.60 8.73 7.75
C ILE A 32 -0.61 7.80 7.67
N VAL A 33 -0.40 6.62 7.08
CA VAL A 33 -1.43 5.62 6.85
C VAL A 33 -1.04 4.29 7.49
N ASP A 34 -2.02 3.59 8.05
CA ASP A 34 -1.85 2.24 8.55
C ASP A 34 -1.93 1.24 7.39
N ILE A 35 -0.92 0.37 7.33
CA ILE A 35 -0.77 -0.64 6.28
C ILE A 35 -0.44 -1.99 6.91
N LYS A 36 -0.95 -3.05 6.28
CA LYS A 36 -0.64 -4.43 6.61
C LYS A 36 0.33 -5.02 5.59
N VAL A 37 1.40 -5.64 6.08
CA VAL A 37 2.33 -6.41 5.24
C VAL A 37 1.68 -7.73 4.88
N MET A 38 1.55 -8.00 3.58
CA MET A 38 0.93 -9.23 3.08
C MET A 38 1.96 -10.28 2.71
N SER A 39 3.03 -9.86 2.03
CA SER A 39 4.12 -10.75 1.64
C SER A 39 5.40 -9.97 1.44
N VAL A 40 6.53 -10.62 1.73
CA VAL A 40 7.87 -10.06 1.56
C VAL A 40 8.66 -11.01 0.67
N ASP A 41 9.01 -10.55 -0.53
CA ASP A 41 9.93 -11.25 -1.42
C ASP A 41 11.31 -10.60 -1.32
N VAL A 42 12.18 -11.20 -0.52
CA VAL A 42 13.55 -10.71 -0.30
C VAL A 42 14.42 -10.90 -1.54
N LYS A 43 14.17 -11.94 -2.35
CA LYS A 43 14.96 -12.23 -3.56
C LYS A 43 14.74 -11.17 -4.63
N ARG A 44 13.48 -10.75 -4.81
CA ARG A 44 13.11 -9.68 -5.74
C ARG A 44 13.11 -8.30 -5.10
N LYS A 45 13.36 -8.21 -3.79
CA LYS A 45 13.27 -7.01 -2.97
C LYS A 45 11.93 -6.28 -3.14
N ARG A 46 10.82 -7.01 -3.10
CA ARG A 46 9.47 -6.45 -3.24
C ARG A 46 8.66 -6.76 -2.00
N ILE A 47 7.91 -5.77 -1.55
CA ILE A 47 7.01 -5.90 -0.40
C ILE A 47 5.60 -5.64 -0.89
N GLN A 48 4.72 -6.62 -0.68
CA GLN A 48 3.29 -6.47 -0.91
C GLN A 48 2.64 -5.91 0.34
N LEU A 49 1.93 -4.81 0.14
CA LEU A 49 1.25 -4.06 1.19
C LEU A 49 -0.24 -3.96 0.88
N SER A 50 -1.06 -3.90 1.92
CA SER A 50 -2.50 -3.63 1.83
C SER A 50 -2.88 -2.55 2.82
N MET A 51 -3.79 -1.64 2.42
CA MET A 51 -4.41 -0.65 3.31
C MET A 51 -5.80 -1.09 3.79
N ILE A 52 -6.26 -2.29 3.40
CA ILE A 52 -7.51 -2.85 3.89
C ILE A 52 -7.24 -3.58 5.21
N ILE A 53 -7.90 -3.11 6.28
CA ILE A 53 -7.90 -3.73 7.60
C ILE A 53 -9.23 -4.47 7.84
#